data_AF-A0A397J0Y4-F1
#
_entry.id   AF-A0A397J0Y4-F1
#
_cell.length_a   1.000
_cell.length_b   1.000
_cell.length_c   1.000
_cell.angle_alpha   90.00
_cell.angle_beta   90.00
_cell.angle_gamma   90.00
#
_symmetry.space_group_name_H-M   'P 1'
#
loop_
_entity.id
_entity.type
_entity.pdbx_description
1 polymer ?
#
loop_
_entity_poly.entity_id
_entity_poly.type
_entity_poly.pdbx_seq_one_letter_code
_entity_poly.pdbx_strand_id
1 'polypeptide(L)'
;MGPFKLKIIEKFPLSTFINGQRGKDIEKLWRDFYNLYCTIKSVNLTTESIAQFSYDAHRWVQEFARPLKKMTNGQIIQEGLYQRTDVSLYMHVFAFHVPLFMRELHQQNLYLKWFTTSSVRLFFGRTTMDGGIEKNKQSATYQICNFENRQIYFRINKTPTTYSEKVLTISDKVDN
;
A
#
# COMPACT_ATOMS: atom_id res chain seq x y z
N MET A 1 3.86 -1.87 -3.82
CA MET A 1 4.92 -2.89 -3.71
C MET A 1 4.89 -3.76 -4.96
N GLY A 2 6.05 -4.18 -5.49
CA GLY A 2 6.12 -4.99 -6.71
C GLY A 2 5.66 -6.44 -6.49
N PRO A 3 5.23 -7.16 -7.54
CA PRO A 3 4.61 -8.48 -7.42
C PRO A 3 5.54 -9.53 -6.79
N PHE A 4 6.83 -9.52 -7.12
CA PHE A 4 7.79 -10.45 -6.52
C PHE A 4 7.98 -10.23 -5.01
N LYS A 5 8.09 -8.97 -4.59
CA LYS A 5 8.21 -8.62 -3.16
C LYS A 5 6.97 -9.07 -2.38
N LEU A 6 5.78 -8.91 -2.96
CA LEU A 6 4.54 -9.40 -2.35
C LEU A 6 4.52 -10.91 -2.21
N LYS A 7 4.90 -11.65 -3.27
CA LYS A 7 4.94 -13.12 -3.23
C LYS A 7 5.92 -13.64 -2.16
N ILE A 8 7.05 -12.95 -1.95
CA ILE A 8 8.00 -13.29 -0.89
C ILE A 8 7.35 -13.12 0.49
N ILE A 9 6.79 -11.96 0.78
CA ILE A 9 6.18 -11.67 2.08
C ILE A 9 4.93 -12.54 2.34
N GLU A 10 4.21 -12.94 1.30
CA GLU A 10 3.03 -13.79 1.41
C GLU A 10 3.36 -15.27 1.58
N LYS A 11 4.35 -15.80 0.83
CA LYS A 11 4.50 -17.27 0.64
C LYS A 11 5.87 -17.83 0.99
N PHE A 12 6.90 -17.00 1.18
CA PHE A 12 8.24 -17.52 1.42
C PHE A 12 8.31 -18.24 2.78
N PRO A 13 8.69 -19.53 2.83
CA PRO A 13 8.64 -20.34 4.04
C PRO A 13 9.88 -20.07 4.91
N LEU A 14 9.97 -18.87 5.49
CA LEU A 14 11.17 -18.40 6.18
C LEU A 14 11.58 -19.31 7.37
N SER A 15 10.60 -19.91 8.05
CA SER A 15 10.84 -20.85 9.15
C SER A 15 11.53 -22.15 8.74
N THR A 16 11.58 -22.50 7.45
CA THR A 16 12.36 -23.67 6.98
C THR A 16 13.84 -23.35 6.81
N PHE A 17 14.21 -22.07 6.75
CA PHE A 17 15.60 -21.61 6.58
C PHE A 17 16.22 -21.09 7.88
N ILE A 18 15.39 -20.49 8.75
CA ILE A 18 15.82 -20.03 10.07
C ILE A 18 15.21 -20.96 11.11
N ASN A 19 16.07 -21.79 11.70
CA ASN A 19 15.66 -22.77 12.71
C ASN A 19 15.17 -22.09 14.01
N GLY A 20 14.29 -22.79 14.72
CA GLY A 20 13.80 -22.37 16.03
C GLY A 20 12.64 -21.39 16.00
N GLN A 21 12.28 -20.88 17.18
CA GLN A 21 11.12 -20.00 17.35
C GLN A 21 11.29 -18.66 16.62
N ARG A 22 12.53 -18.13 16.59
CA ARG A 22 12.87 -16.90 15.87
C ARG A 22 12.42 -16.92 14.40
N GLY A 23 12.65 -18.02 13.68
CA GLY A 23 12.24 -18.13 12.28
C GLY A 23 10.73 -18.07 12.09
N LYS A 24 9.98 -18.78 12.97
CA LYS A 24 8.52 -18.74 12.99
C LYS A 24 7.99 -17.35 13.29
N ASP A 25 8.62 -16.64 14.22
CA ASP A 25 8.22 -15.29 14.61
C ASP A 25 8.48 -14.27 13.49
N ILE A 26 9.62 -14.35 12.80
CA ILE A 26 9.91 -13.50 11.64
C ILE A 26 8.94 -13.81 10.49
N GLU A 27 8.65 -15.08 10.24
CA GLU A 27 7.67 -15.47 9.23
C GLU A 27 6.29 -14.89 9.56
N LYS A 28 5.85 -15.00 10.82
CA LYS A 28 4.61 -14.39 11.29
C LYS A 28 4.61 -12.88 11.07
N LEU A 29 5.70 -12.17 11.40
CA LEU A 29 5.82 -10.73 11.14
C LEU A 29 5.64 -10.37 9.66
N TRP A 30 6.12 -11.22 8.75
CA TRP A 30 5.92 -11.02 7.31
C TRP A 30 4.45 -11.21 6.93
N ARG A 31 3.79 -12.28 7.41
CA ARG A 31 2.36 -12.50 7.15
C ARG A 31 1.48 -11.40 7.72
N ASP A 32 1.78 -10.92 8.92
CA ASP A 32 1.07 -9.80 9.55
C ASP A 32 1.22 -8.52 8.70
N PHE A 33 2.43 -8.22 8.23
CA PHE A 33 2.66 -7.08 7.32
C PHE A 33 1.91 -7.24 5.99
N TYR A 34 1.89 -8.44 5.42
CA TYR A 34 1.13 -8.72 4.20
C TYR A 34 -0.36 -8.42 4.38
N ASN A 35 -0.95 -8.87 5.49
CA ASN A 35 -2.36 -8.62 5.80
C ASN A 35 -2.64 -7.12 5.92
N LEU A 36 -1.80 -6.39 6.67
CA LEU A 36 -1.88 -4.93 6.78
C LEU A 36 -1.75 -4.25 5.40
N TYR A 37 -0.84 -4.72 4.56
CA TYR A 37 -0.68 -4.22 3.20
C TYR A 37 -1.92 -4.48 2.32
N CYS A 38 -2.55 -5.64 2.45
CA CYS A 38 -3.79 -5.95 1.75
C CYS A 38 -4.91 -4.99 2.18
N THR A 39 -5.03 -4.70 3.48
CA THR A 39 -6.03 -3.75 4.01
C THR A 39 -5.91 -2.37 3.39
N ILE A 40 -4.70 -1.80 3.28
CA ILE A 40 -4.52 -0.47 2.64
C ILE A 40 -4.83 -0.48 1.13
N LYS A 41 -4.92 -1.65 0.50
CA LYS A 41 -5.28 -1.84 -0.91
C LYS A 41 -6.75 -2.19 -1.13
N SER A 42 -7.51 -2.36 -0.06
CA SER A 42 -8.95 -2.58 -0.10
C SER A 42 -9.70 -1.29 -0.37
N VAL A 43 -10.92 -1.45 -0.89
CA VAL A 43 -11.95 -0.41 -0.97
C VAL A 43 -13.11 -0.85 -0.07
N ASN A 44 -14.00 0.07 0.29
CA ASN A 44 -15.15 -0.19 1.17
C ASN A 44 -14.75 -0.63 2.60
N LEU A 45 -13.68 -0.05 3.14
CA LEU A 45 -13.31 -0.24 4.54
C LEU A 45 -14.33 0.45 5.46
N THR A 46 -14.78 -0.23 6.51
CA THR A 46 -15.62 0.36 7.56
C THR A 46 -14.77 1.03 8.64
N THR A 47 -15.38 1.85 9.49
CA THR A 47 -14.71 2.45 10.66
C THR A 47 -14.08 1.40 11.57
N GLU A 48 -14.74 0.26 11.78
CA GLU A 48 -14.24 -0.86 12.59
C GLU A 48 -13.01 -1.48 11.94
N SER A 49 -13.02 -1.67 10.62
CA SER A 49 -11.87 -2.21 9.90
C SER A 49 -10.66 -1.26 9.96
N ILE A 50 -10.88 0.05 9.96
CA ILE A 50 -9.82 1.06 10.12
C ILE A 50 -9.28 1.05 11.55
N ALA A 51 -10.15 0.92 12.56
CA ALA A 51 -9.74 0.79 13.95
C ALA A 51 -8.91 -0.49 14.19
N GLN A 52 -9.34 -1.61 13.60
CA GLN A 52 -8.61 -2.88 13.65
C GLN A 52 -7.25 -2.77 12.96
N PHE A 53 -7.20 -2.15 11.77
CA PHE A 53 -5.94 -1.84 11.09
C PHE A 53 -4.99 -1.04 11.98
N SER A 54 -5.49 0.01 12.64
CA SER A 54 -4.70 0.83 13.56
C SER A 54 -4.09 -0.02 14.67
N TYR A 55 -4.92 -0.84 15.34
CA TYR A 55 -4.47 -1.72 16.41
C TYR A 55 -3.40 -2.72 15.92
N ASP A 56 -3.67 -3.38 14.80
CA ASP A 56 -2.76 -4.39 14.24
C ASP A 56 -1.44 -3.79 13.76
N ALA A 57 -1.45 -2.59 13.17
CA ALA A 57 -0.25 -1.92 12.72
C ALA A 57 0.66 -1.50 13.90
N HIS A 58 0.07 -1.01 15.00
CA HIS A 58 0.82 -0.71 16.23
C HIS A 58 1.43 -1.98 16.82
N ARG A 59 0.62 -3.04 16.95
CA ARG A 59 1.08 -4.33 17.46
C ARG A 59 2.19 -4.92 16.58
N TRP A 60 2.10 -4.78 15.27
CA TRP A 60 3.13 -5.24 14.33
C TRP A 60 4.48 -4.52 14.55
N VAL A 61 4.49 -3.19 14.74
CA VAL A 61 5.72 -2.46 15.08
C VAL A 61 6.28 -2.85 16.45
N GLN A 62 5.40 -3.08 17.44
CA GLN A 62 5.79 -3.54 18.76
C GLN A 62 6.43 -4.94 18.73
N GLU A 63 5.84 -5.88 17.98
CA GLU A 63 6.41 -7.21 17.78
C GLU A 63 7.73 -7.16 17.01
N PHE A 64 7.82 -6.31 15.97
CA PHE A 64 9.08 -6.11 15.25
C PHE A 64 10.21 -5.71 16.21
N ALA A 65 9.96 -4.72 17.07
CA ALA A 65 10.93 -4.21 18.04
C ALA A 65 10.88 -4.94 19.40
N ARG A 66 10.40 -6.19 19.42
CA ARG A 66 10.23 -6.97 20.65
C ARG A 66 11.58 -7.15 21.34
N PRO A 67 11.72 -6.76 22.62
CA PRO A 67 13.00 -6.85 23.33
C PRO A 67 13.30 -8.28 23.79
N LEU A 68 14.60 -8.57 23.91
CA LEU A 68 15.11 -9.74 24.61
C LEU A 68 14.85 -9.58 26.11
N LYS A 69 14.19 -10.55 26.74
CA LYS A 69 13.99 -10.58 28.20
C LYS A 69 14.81 -11.72 28.81
N LYS A 70 15.60 -11.40 29.82
CA LYS A 70 16.39 -12.36 30.59
C LYS A 70 16.06 -12.28 32.08
N MET A 71 16.14 -13.41 32.76
CA MET A 71 16.16 -13.46 34.23
C MET A 71 17.50 -12.95 34.77
N THR A 72 17.56 -12.68 36.08
CA THR A 72 18.80 -12.27 36.77
C THR A 72 19.91 -13.31 36.68
N ASN A 73 19.57 -14.60 36.55
CA ASN A 73 20.51 -15.69 36.33
C ASN A 73 20.99 -15.84 34.86
N GLY A 74 20.56 -14.96 33.96
CA GLY A 74 20.94 -14.97 32.55
C GLY A 74 20.04 -15.81 31.62
N GLN A 75 19.08 -16.57 32.15
CA GLN A 75 18.15 -17.37 31.34
C GLN A 75 17.26 -16.48 30.45
N ILE A 76 17.17 -16.79 29.16
CA ILE A 76 16.30 -16.06 28.21
C ILE A 76 14.86 -16.54 28.40
N ILE A 77 13.97 -15.61 28.74
CA ILE A 77 12.51 -15.84 28.87
C ILE A 77 11.81 -15.55 27.54
N GLN A 78 12.32 -14.57 26.78
CA GLN A 78 11.74 -14.13 25.52
C GLN A 78 12.86 -13.67 24.61
N GLU A 79 12.96 -14.29 23.43
CA GLU A 79 13.88 -13.82 22.40
C GLU A 79 13.42 -12.48 21.81
N GLY A 80 14.36 -11.55 21.70
CA GLY A 80 14.13 -10.30 20.97
C GLY A 80 14.18 -10.52 19.47
N LEU A 81 13.49 -9.69 18.68
CA LEU A 81 13.49 -9.80 17.21
C LEU A 81 14.44 -8.79 16.58
N TYR A 82 14.02 -7.53 16.43
CA TYR A 82 14.83 -6.42 15.94
C TYR A 82 15.00 -5.35 17.02
N GLN A 83 15.96 -4.45 16.85
CA GLN A 83 16.19 -3.37 17.79
C GLN A 83 15.17 -2.24 17.56
N ARG A 84 14.88 -1.46 18.60
CA ARG A 84 14.00 -0.27 18.45
C ARG A 84 14.58 0.75 17.48
N THR A 85 15.91 0.83 17.38
CA THR A 85 16.62 1.70 16.43
C THR A 85 16.46 1.25 14.98
N ASP A 86 16.05 0.00 14.74
CA ASP A 86 15.78 -0.53 13.40
C ASP A 86 14.37 -0.16 12.89
N VAL A 87 13.53 0.44 13.75
CA VAL A 87 12.21 0.94 13.33
C VAL A 87 12.40 2.12 12.40
N SER A 88 12.20 1.88 11.11
CA SER A 88 12.32 2.92 10.10
C SER A 88 11.21 3.97 10.20
N LEU A 89 11.48 5.16 9.65
CA LEU A 89 10.48 6.22 9.51
C LEU A 89 9.21 5.73 8.77
N TYR A 90 9.36 4.84 7.78
CA TYR A 90 8.22 4.28 7.06
C TYR A 90 7.34 3.39 7.96
N MET A 91 7.92 2.63 8.87
CA MET A 91 7.15 1.83 9.84
C MET A 91 6.39 2.74 10.82
N HIS A 92 7.03 3.82 11.26
CA HIS A 92 6.38 4.82 12.10
C HIS A 92 5.20 5.47 11.38
N VAL A 93 5.40 5.99 10.17
CA VAL A 93 4.31 6.57 9.37
C VAL A 93 3.20 5.55 9.14
N PHE A 94 3.56 4.30 8.85
CA PHE A 94 2.61 3.23 8.59
C PHE A 94 1.72 2.89 9.80
N ALA A 95 2.28 2.82 11.01
CA ALA A 95 1.50 2.46 12.19
C ALA A 95 0.75 3.66 12.80
N PHE A 96 1.35 4.85 12.79
CA PHE A 96 0.84 6.00 13.55
C PHE A 96 0.09 7.02 12.69
N HIS A 97 0.39 7.14 11.40
CA HIS A 97 -0.20 8.18 10.54
C HIS A 97 -1.14 7.62 9.47
N VAL A 98 -0.84 6.46 8.87
CA VAL A 98 -1.74 5.86 7.87
C VAL A 98 -3.16 5.63 8.41
N PRO A 99 -3.39 5.14 9.65
CA PRO A 99 -4.76 5.04 10.17
C PRO A 99 -5.46 6.39 10.30
N LEU A 100 -4.74 7.47 10.63
CA LEU A 100 -5.30 8.82 10.69
C LEU A 100 -5.79 9.26 9.31
N PHE A 101 -4.94 9.09 8.29
CA PHE A 101 -5.31 9.38 6.90
C PHE A 101 -6.49 8.53 6.43
N MET A 102 -6.54 7.24 6.78
CA MET A 102 -7.66 6.38 6.42
C MET A 102 -8.98 6.88 7.01
N ARG A 103 -8.97 7.37 8.26
CA ARG A 103 -10.16 7.95 8.90
C ARG A 103 -10.61 9.23 8.21
N GLU A 104 -9.69 10.14 7.92
CA GLU A 104 -9.98 11.40 7.23
C GLU A 104 -10.57 11.15 5.83
N LEU A 105 -9.95 10.26 5.06
CA LEU A 105 -10.44 9.88 3.74
C LEU A 105 -11.82 9.22 3.81
N HIS A 106 -12.04 8.34 4.79
CA HIS A 106 -13.32 7.66 4.97
C HIS A 106 -14.47 8.64 5.23
N GLN A 107 -14.25 9.71 6.00
CA GLN A 107 -15.25 10.77 6.22
C GLN A 107 -15.69 11.46 4.91
N GLN A 108 -14.81 11.47 3.90
CA GLN A 108 -15.06 12.06 2.59
C GLN A 108 -15.51 11.03 1.55
N ASN A 109 -15.83 9.79 1.96
CA ASN A 109 -16.11 8.65 1.07
C ASN A 109 -14.96 8.35 0.09
N LEU A 110 -13.72 8.55 0.53
CA LEU A 110 -12.49 8.30 -0.21
C LEU A 110 -11.70 7.13 0.39
N TYR A 111 -10.83 6.52 -0.41
CA TYR A 111 -10.00 5.38 0.02
C TYR A 111 -8.52 5.63 -0.24
N LEU A 112 -7.67 5.20 0.70
CA LEU A 112 -6.22 5.35 0.62
C LEU A 112 -5.62 4.75 -0.66
N LYS A 113 -6.20 3.66 -1.19
CA LYS A 113 -5.80 3.03 -2.45
C LYS A 113 -5.74 4.03 -3.63
N TRP A 114 -6.55 5.07 -3.61
CA TRP A 114 -6.64 6.03 -4.71
C TRP A 114 -5.49 7.04 -4.72
N PHE A 115 -4.90 7.29 -3.56
CA PHE A 115 -3.78 8.24 -3.37
C PHE A 115 -2.40 7.56 -3.50
N THR A 116 -2.32 6.52 -4.33
CA THR A 116 -1.05 5.84 -4.58
C THR A 116 -0.33 6.48 -5.74
N THR A 117 0.99 6.64 -5.65
CA THR A 117 1.84 7.22 -6.72
C THR A 117 1.99 6.32 -7.96
N SER A 118 1.18 5.29 -8.08
CA SER A 118 1.12 4.42 -9.26
C SER A 118 0.79 5.22 -10.52
N SER A 119 -0.13 6.19 -10.39
CA SER A 119 -0.55 7.12 -11.44
C SER A 119 0.58 8.05 -11.88
N VAL A 120 1.40 8.58 -10.95
CA VAL A 120 2.61 9.35 -11.30
C VAL A 120 3.53 8.52 -12.20
N ARG A 121 3.75 7.24 -11.85
CA ARG A 121 4.60 6.36 -12.64
C ARG A 121 4.02 6.05 -14.03
N LEU A 122 2.69 5.90 -14.13
CA LEU A 122 1.99 5.75 -15.40
C LEU A 122 1.99 7.04 -16.23
N PHE A 123 1.89 8.20 -15.58
CA PHE A 123 1.98 9.51 -16.19
C PHE A 123 3.33 9.68 -16.87
N PHE A 124 4.44 9.51 -16.14
CA PHE A 124 5.79 9.59 -16.72
C PHE A 124 6.10 8.46 -17.73
N GLY A 125 5.42 7.32 -17.64
CA GLY A 125 5.53 6.26 -18.65
C GLY A 125 4.75 6.54 -19.94
N ARG A 126 3.83 7.52 -19.94
CA ARG A 126 2.98 7.89 -21.08
C ARG A 126 3.27 9.29 -21.63
N THR A 127 3.97 10.16 -20.89
CA THR A 127 4.36 11.49 -21.33
C THR A 127 5.85 11.52 -21.69
N THR A 128 6.22 12.34 -22.68
CA THR A 128 7.63 12.62 -23.00
C THR A 128 8.30 13.26 -21.79
N MET A 129 9.50 12.80 -21.44
CA MET A 129 10.24 13.16 -20.22
C MET A 129 10.75 14.63 -20.18
N ASP A 130 10.21 15.53 -21.00
CA ASP A 130 10.80 16.85 -21.28
C ASP A 130 10.41 17.95 -20.26
N GLY A 131 10.11 17.59 -19.01
CA GLY A 131 10.00 18.58 -17.91
C GLY A 131 8.80 19.54 -17.96
N GLY A 132 7.88 19.39 -18.92
CA GLY A 132 6.69 20.23 -19.08
C GLY A 132 6.54 20.75 -20.51
N ILE A 133 5.40 21.35 -20.82
CA ILE A 133 5.18 22.01 -22.12
C ILE A 133 5.40 23.50 -21.89
N GLU A 134 6.54 24.04 -22.33
CA GLU A 134 6.86 25.48 -22.24
C GLU A 134 5.73 26.36 -22.78
N LYS A 135 5.01 25.91 -23.82
CA LYS A 135 3.89 26.65 -24.42
C LYS A 135 2.76 27.00 -23.45
N ASN A 136 2.55 26.23 -22.38
CA ASN A 136 1.44 26.45 -21.43
C ASN A 136 1.89 26.94 -20.04
N LYS A 137 3.19 27.15 -19.79
CA LYS A 137 3.75 27.52 -18.47
C LYS A 137 3.27 26.65 -17.29
N GLN A 138 2.82 25.42 -17.56
CA GLN A 138 2.35 24.51 -16.52
C GLN A 138 3.49 23.59 -16.08
N SER A 139 3.84 23.66 -14.79
CA SER A 139 4.85 22.78 -14.20
C SER A 139 4.44 21.31 -14.33
N ALA A 140 5.42 20.41 -14.40
CA ALA A 140 5.17 18.97 -14.37
C ALA A 140 4.32 18.57 -13.15
N THR A 141 4.55 19.20 -12.00
CA THR A 141 3.78 19.00 -10.77
C THR A 141 2.29 19.32 -10.95
N TYR A 142 1.95 20.43 -11.60
CA TYR A 142 0.57 20.78 -11.88
C TYR A 142 -0.09 19.76 -12.81
N GLN A 143 0.62 19.31 -13.84
CA GLN A 143 0.10 18.33 -14.79
C GLN A 143 -0.13 16.96 -14.13
N ILE A 144 0.79 16.52 -13.27
CA ILE A 144 0.63 15.30 -12.47
C ILE A 144 -0.58 15.42 -11.55
N CYS A 145 -0.68 16.51 -10.78
CA CYS A 145 -1.80 16.73 -9.87
C CYS A 145 -3.14 16.75 -10.60
N ASN A 146 -3.23 17.44 -11.75
CA ASN A 146 -4.43 17.45 -12.59
C ASN A 146 -4.75 16.05 -13.13
N PHE A 147 -3.76 15.30 -13.60
CA PHE A 147 -3.95 13.93 -14.06
C PHE A 147 -4.47 13.01 -12.93
N GLU A 148 -3.85 13.03 -11.76
CA GLU A 148 -4.27 12.24 -10.61
C GLU A 148 -5.68 12.61 -10.13
N ASN A 149 -5.97 13.91 -10.02
CA ASN A 149 -7.30 14.40 -9.67
C ASN A 149 -8.37 13.96 -10.66
N ARG A 150 -8.08 13.97 -11.97
CA ARG A 150 -8.99 13.43 -12.99
C ARG A 150 -9.22 11.94 -12.84
N GLN A 151 -8.16 11.15 -12.58
CA GLN A 151 -8.31 9.70 -12.35
C GLN A 151 -9.18 9.41 -11.11
N ILE A 152 -9.00 10.18 -10.04
CA ILE A 152 -9.82 10.10 -8.83
C ILE A 152 -11.28 10.46 -9.17
N TYR A 153 -11.51 11.58 -9.87
CA TYR A 153 -12.84 12.02 -10.29
C TYR A 153 -13.58 10.94 -11.09
N PHE A 154 -12.96 10.35 -12.11
CA PHE A 154 -13.60 9.31 -12.91
C PHE A 154 -13.93 8.07 -12.10
N ARG A 155 -13.06 7.71 -11.14
CA ARG A 155 -13.29 6.55 -10.27
C ARG A 155 -14.44 6.78 -9.29
N ILE A 156 -14.55 7.98 -8.72
CA ILE A 156 -15.66 8.37 -7.82
C ILE A 156 -16.98 8.35 -8.60
N ASN A 157 -17.01 8.95 -9.78
CA ASN A 157 -18.22 9.09 -10.59
C ASN A 157 -18.56 7.85 -11.43
N LYS A 158 -17.85 6.73 -11.22
CA LYS A 158 -17.98 5.48 -12.00
C LYS A 158 -17.96 5.71 -13.52
N THR A 159 -17.25 6.74 -13.96
CA THR A 159 -17.13 7.10 -15.37
C THR A 159 -16.14 6.15 -16.04
N PRO A 160 -16.50 5.46 -17.13
CA PRO A 160 -15.56 4.62 -17.87
C PRO A 160 -14.37 5.45 -18.35
N THR A 161 -13.15 5.00 -18.04
CA THR A 161 -11.90 5.64 -18.47
C THR A 161 -11.27 4.95 -19.68
N THR A 162 -11.85 3.85 -20.12
CA THR A 162 -11.49 3.10 -21.32
C THR A 162 -12.65 3.14 -22.29
N TYR A 163 -12.44 3.74 -23.46
CA TYR A 163 -13.29 3.50 -24.62
C TYR A 163 -12.98 2.08 -25.14
N SER A 164 -13.98 1.20 -25.25
CA SER A 164 -13.84 0.05 -26.14
C SER A 164 -14.04 0.59 -27.56
N GLU A 165 -13.00 0.65 -28.36
CA GLU A 165 -13.20 0.79 -29.81
C GLU A 165 -13.97 -0.45 -30.26
N LYS A 166 -15.25 -0.29 -30.59
CA LYS A 166 -15.90 -1.23 -31.50
C LYS A 166 -15.28 -0.96 -32.87
N VAL A 167 -14.40 -1.85 -33.31
CA VAL A 167 -14.03 -1.92 -34.72
C VAL A 167 -15.31 -2.32 -35.46
N LEU A 168 -15.97 -1.35 -36.09
CA LEU A 168 -17.05 -1.64 -37.02
C LEU A 168 -16.43 -2.34 -38.23
N THR A 169 -16.57 -3.66 -38.28
CA THR A 169 -16.34 -4.40 -39.52
C THR A 169 -17.54 -4.21 -40.44
N ILE A 170 -17.27 -4.07 -41.75
CA ILE A 170 -18.23 -3.76 -42.83
C ILE A 170 -19.47 -4.67 -42.86
N SER A 171 -19.46 -5.78 -42.14
CA SER A 171 -20.57 -6.74 -42.00
C SER A 171 -21.67 -6.35 -41.01
N ASP A 172 -21.53 -5.29 -40.23
CA ASP A 172 -22.61 -4.81 -39.36
C ASP A 172 -23.65 -4.06 -40.21
N LYS A 173 -24.64 -4.80 -40.72
CA LYS A 173 -25.78 -4.21 -41.44
C LYS A 173 -26.46 -3.17 -40.55
N VAL A 174 -26.60 -1.96 -41.07
CA VAL A 174 -27.51 -0.95 -40.57
C VAL A 174 -28.91 -1.41 -40.95
N ASP A 175 -29.63 -1.99 -40.00
CA ASP A 175 -31.08 -2.16 -40.13
C ASP A 175 -31.70 -0.76 -40.01
N ASN A 176 -32.37 -0.32 -41.09
CA ASN A 176 -33.17 0.89 -41.16
C ASN A 176 -34.44 0.78 -40.31
#